data_AF-A0A522KXC7-F1
#
_entry.id   AF-A0A522KXC7-F1
#
_cell.length_a   1.000
_cell.length_b   1.000
_cell.length_c   1.000
_cell.angle_alpha   90.00
_cell.angle_beta   90.00
_cell.angle_gamma   90.00
#
_symmetry.space_group_name_H-M   'P 1'
#
loop_
_entity.id
_entity.type
_entity.pdbx_description
1 polymer ?
#
loop_
_entity_poly.entity_id
_entity_poly.type
_entity_poly.pdbx_seq_one_letter_code
_entity_poly.pdbx_strand_id
1 'polypeptide(L)'
;AYSTCDIGHHLWEIRAKKLTINKETGRGVARDATMRLGHVPFLYLPYMSFPVDNRRMSGFLYPTFSHTTRGGYTFSIPYYLNLAPNYDATLEPRLYSLRGPMLAGQARYLFPGTSGQLDFEYLAKDRFDDTTLSPTATDTLGRDRWLMKYTDSTALWPGWSFGTSINRASDRNYLRDFGSDLYTISTGTLASNAYVNGSGNWWSASFGADYYQNVDPSLPDSVVQYKRWPRATFNLDIPLNRWLEAGLSSEAVAFRKQDVVEGDRLDLYPFIGADFQGAAWFVRPKVAWRYTAYQLSNGYQNYGFYGPLAASQASPFTDRTPSRSLPIASLDSGLIFERDTSLFGSNYTQTLEPRLYYLYAPYRDQSNLPLFDTTLMSFDYWQLFSPNQYSGADRQMNANNLTAAVTTRLLDESGVERLSLSFGQIRYFTPQKVPLTGTTATDFAGSDYVVELGSQLSDDWRLNGSYQWNPHSRQTDMGTVELQRRIGLDGVLNFSYRFRRSLLEQYDASVVYPVSDRWRLLGHWTYSVMDKRTVEAMAGIQYESCCVKLSLLGRHYVNGYDGLVPTTTTANPGTNNAIMFELEFKGMGAFNGQTETYLRRGILGYQ
;
A
#
# COMPACT_ATOMS: atom_id res chain seq x y z
N ALA A 1 -11.20 28.96 -35.87
CA ALA A 1 -10.85 27.70 -35.21
C ALA A 1 -10.03 28.02 -33.96
N TYR A 2 -9.92 27.11 -33.01
CA TYR A 2 -9.11 27.27 -31.80
C TYR A 2 -8.22 26.02 -31.61
N SER A 3 -6.96 26.22 -31.25
CA SER A 3 -5.97 25.16 -31.00
C SER A 3 -4.91 25.71 -30.04
N THR A 4 -4.35 24.87 -29.18
CA THR A 4 -3.19 25.21 -28.34
C THR A 4 -1.86 24.83 -28.98
N CYS A 5 -1.88 24.25 -30.19
CA CYS A 5 -0.67 23.90 -30.93
C CYS A 5 -0.01 25.12 -31.58
N ASP A 6 1.27 24.97 -31.90
CA ASP A 6 2.07 26.00 -32.58
C ASP A 6 1.43 26.45 -33.91
N ILE A 7 1.66 27.71 -34.25
CA ILE A 7 1.11 28.36 -35.45
C ILE A 7 1.61 27.61 -36.70
N GLY A 8 0.67 27.11 -37.51
CA GLY A 8 0.97 26.36 -38.75
C GLY A 8 1.00 24.83 -38.59
N HIS A 9 1.03 24.31 -37.35
CA HIS A 9 1.04 22.87 -37.07
C HIS A 9 -0.10 22.46 -36.12
N HIS A 10 -1.34 22.63 -36.58
CA HIS A 10 -2.54 22.25 -35.83
C HIS A 10 -2.77 20.73 -35.86
N LEU A 11 -2.14 20.02 -34.93
CA LEU A 11 -2.41 18.59 -34.68
C LEU A 11 -3.87 18.36 -34.28
N TRP A 12 -4.48 19.32 -33.58
CA TRP A 12 -5.89 19.34 -33.29
C TRP A 12 -6.46 20.75 -33.37
N GLU A 13 -7.75 20.87 -33.69
CA GLU A 13 -8.45 22.15 -33.64
C GLU A 13 -9.94 21.96 -33.33
N ILE A 14 -10.53 22.99 -32.71
CA ILE A 14 -11.98 23.18 -32.61
C ILE A 14 -12.41 24.16 -33.68
N ARG A 15 -13.24 23.70 -34.62
CA ARG A 15 -13.85 24.54 -35.64
C ARG A 15 -15.33 24.72 -35.33
N ALA A 16 -15.73 25.93 -34.98
CA ALA A 16 -17.10 26.24 -34.58
C ALA A 16 -17.71 27.32 -35.48
N LYS A 17 -19.03 27.27 -35.68
CA LYS A 17 -19.74 28.35 -36.41
C LYS A 17 -19.67 29.67 -35.64
N LYS A 18 -19.77 29.61 -34.31
CA LYS A 18 -19.62 30.77 -33.43
C LYS A 18 -18.69 30.43 -32.27
N LEU A 19 -17.58 31.15 -32.17
CA LEU A 19 -16.64 31.08 -31.05
C LEU A 19 -16.63 32.43 -30.34
N THR A 20 -16.88 32.44 -29.04
CA THR A 20 -16.86 33.64 -28.20
C THR A 20 -15.86 33.41 -27.08
N ILE A 21 -14.83 34.26 -27.00
CA ILE A 21 -13.81 34.22 -25.96
C ILE A 21 -14.01 35.45 -25.08
N ASN A 22 -14.35 35.22 -23.81
CA ASN A 22 -14.43 36.27 -22.81
C ASN A 22 -13.19 36.19 -21.91
N LYS A 23 -12.29 37.19 -22.03
CA LYS A 23 -11.05 37.26 -21.25
C LYS A 23 -11.30 37.63 -19.78
N GLU A 24 -12.32 38.44 -19.50
CA GLU A 24 -12.69 38.81 -18.13
C GLU A 24 -13.13 37.58 -17.33
N THR A 25 -13.96 36.73 -17.92
CA THR A 25 -14.41 35.48 -17.29
C THR A 25 -13.47 34.30 -17.53
N GLY A 26 -12.52 34.41 -18.47
CA GLY A 26 -11.58 33.34 -18.85
C GLY A 26 -12.20 32.22 -19.68
N ARG A 27 -13.38 32.46 -20.27
CA ARG A 27 -14.25 31.42 -20.82
C ARG A 27 -14.30 31.50 -22.34
N GLY A 28 -13.94 30.40 -23.00
CA GLY A 28 -14.25 30.14 -24.40
C GLY A 28 -15.59 29.42 -24.51
N VAL A 29 -16.46 29.88 -25.41
CA VAL A 29 -17.73 29.22 -25.75
C VAL A 29 -17.78 28.98 -27.25
N ALA A 30 -17.92 27.73 -27.66
CA ALA A 30 -18.04 27.34 -29.05
C ALA A 30 -19.42 26.70 -29.30
N ARG A 31 -20.14 27.20 -30.30
CA ARG A 31 -21.43 26.66 -30.76
C ARG A 31 -21.28 26.05 -32.15
N ASP A 32 -21.94 24.89 -32.34
CA ASP A 32 -21.76 24.05 -33.52
C ASP A 32 -20.27 23.75 -33.75
N ALA A 33 -19.62 23.25 -32.71
CA ALA A 33 -18.20 22.98 -32.68
C ALA A 33 -17.91 21.58 -33.21
N THR A 34 -16.97 21.47 -34.15
CA THR A 34 -16.41 20.21 -34.61
C THR A 34 -14.96 20.14 -34.16
N MET A 35 -14.64 19.15 -33.33
CA MET A 35 -13.25 18.83 -32.99
C MET A 35 -12.64 18.00 -34.12
N ARG A 36 -11.43 18.38 -34.50
CA ARG A 36 -10.65 17.74 -35.57
C ARG A 36 -9.28 17.36 -35.05
N LEU A 37 -8.80 16.20 -35.47
CA LEU A 37 -7.40 15.80 -35.36
C LEU A 37 -6.80 15.90 -36.78
N GLY A 38 -5.89 16.84 -36.98
CA GLY A 38 -5.47 17.30 -38.30
C GLY A 38 -6.69 17.68 -39.15
N HIS A 39 -6.90 16.96 -40.26
CA HIS A 39 -8.04 17.18 -41.15
C HIS A 39 -9.25 16.28 -40.89
N VAL A 40 -9.22 15.38 -39.91
CA VAL A 40 -10.30 14.43 -39.65
C VAL A 40 -11.22 14.95 -38.52
N PRO A 41 -12.51 15.23 -38.79
CA PRO A 41 -13.46 15.53 -37.71
C PRO A 41 -13.80 14.25 -36.94
N PHE A 42 -13.78 14.29 -35.61
CA PHE A 42 -14.06 13.11 -34.77
C PHE A 42 -15.18 13.33 -33.75
N LEU A 43 -15.50 14.57 -33.39
CA LEU A 43 -16.57 14.87 -32.44
C LEU A 43 -17.29 16.17 -32.82
N TYR A 44 -18.62 16.12 -32.88
CA TYR A 44 -19.47 17.30 -33.00
C TYR A 44 -20.11 17.60 -31.64
N LEU A 45 -20.02 18.85 -31.21
CA LEU A 45 -20.62 19.37 -29.99
C LEU A 45 -21.50 20.57 -30.37
N PRO A 46 -22.82 20.52 -30.12
CA PRO A 46 -23.68 21.67 -30.38
C PRO A 46 -23.31 22.88 -29.51
N TYR A 47 -22.76 22.61 -28.31
CA TYR A 47 -22.24 23.59 -27.38
C TYR A 47 -21.06 23.01 -26.60
N MET A 48 -19.95 23.73 -26.54
CA MET A 48 -18.84 23.43 -25.62
C MET A 48 -18.30 24.71 -25.00
N SER A 49 -17.82 24.61 -23.75
CA SER A 49 -17.04 25.65 -23.12
C SER A 49 -15.72 25.11 -22.59
N PHE A 50 -14.68 25.92 -22.69
CA PHE A 50 -13.32 25.57 -22.28
C PHE A 50 -12.66 26.78 -21.59
N PRO A 51 -11.76 26.55 -20.61
CA PRO A 51 -11.00 27.63 -19.99
C PRO A 51 -9.96 28.16 -20.99
N VAL A 52 -9.73 29.48 -20.98
CA VAL A 52 -8.74 30.18 -21.82
C VAL A 52 -7.47 30.50 -21.02
N ASP A 53 -7.52 30.29 -19.69
CA ASP A 53 -6.42 30.43 -18.73
C ASP A 53 -6.53 29.33 -17.64
N ASN A 54 -5.73 29.44 -16.57
CA ASN A 54 -5.67 28.41 -15.52
C ASN A 54 -6.86 28.41 -14.54
N ARG A 55 -7.92 29.20 -14.79
CA ARG A 55 -9.11 29.19 -13.93
C ARG A 55 -9.93 27.91 -14.10
N ARG A 56 -10.41 27.38 -12.99
CA ARG A 56 -11.30 26.20 -12.96
C ARG A 56 -12.65 26.54 -13.61
N MET A 57 -13.17 25.65 -14.47
CA MET A 57 -14.45 25.84 -15.14
C MET A 57 -15.21 24.52 -15.30
N SER A 58 -16.52 24.56 -15.13
CA SER A 58 -17.37 23.40 -15.40
C SER A 58 -17.38 23.06 -16.89
N GLY A 59 -17.33 21.77 -17.22
CA GLY A 59 -17.26 21.29 -18.60
C GLY A 59 -17.05 19.79 -18.70
N PHE A 60 -17.19 19.28 -19.93
CA PHE A 60 -16.85 17.89 -20.23
C PHE A 60 -15.33 17.69 -20.16
N LEU A 61 -14.92 16.63 -19.50
CA LEU A 61 -13.56 16.11 -19.57
C LEU A 61 -13.44 15.13 -20.75
N TYR A 62 -12.23 14.60 -20.96
CA TYR A 62 -12.00 13.68 -22.05
C TYR A 62 -12.75 12.36 -21.85
N PRO A 63 -13.45 11.87 -22.89
CA PRO A 63 -14.07 10.57 -22.82
C PRO A 63 -12.99 9.48 -22.76
N THR A 64 -13.27 8.39 -22.06
CA THR A 64 -12.37 7.23 -22.04
C THR A 64 -13.03 6.03 -22.70
N PHE A 65 -12.22 5.25 -23.41
CA PHE A 65 -12.61 3.99 -24.02
C PHE A 65 -11.68 2.90 -23.50
N SER A 66 -12.27 1.85 -22.95
CA SER A 66 -11.52 0.68 -22.49
C SER A 66 -12.28 -0.60 -22.83
N HIS A 67 -11.56 -1.72 -22.84
CA HIS A 67 -12.17 -3.04 -23.00
C HIS A 67 -11.61 -3.96 -21.93
N THR A 68 -12.47 -4.67 -21.20
CA THR A 68 -12.09 -5.71 -20.25
C THR A 68 -12.93 -6.96 -20.47
N THR A 69 -12.48 -8.12 -20.02
CA THR A 69 -13.25 -9.38 -20.14
C THR A 69 -14.50 -9.41 -19.24
N ARG A 70 -14.48 -8.72 -18.09
CA ARG A 70 -15.59 -8.68 -17.12
C ARG A 70 -16.58 -7.53 -17.35
N GLY A 71 -16.12 -6.39 -17.87
CA GLY A 71 -16.95 -5.22 -18.18
C GLY A 71 -17.33 -5.09 -19.66
N GLY A 72 -16.60 -5.78 -20.54
CA GLY A 72 -16.68 -5.62 -22.00
C GLY A 72 -16.09 -4.29 -22.45
N TYR A 73 -16.54 -3.80 -23.60
CA TYR A 73 -16.32 -2.42 -24.02
C TYR A 73 -16.96 -1.46 -23.02
N THR A 74 -16.17 -0.48 -22.58
CA THR A 74 -16.57 0.55 -21.63
C THR A 74 -16.37 1.92 -22.28
N PHE A 75 -17.37 2.78 -22.12
CA PHE A 75 -17.31 4.18 -22.54
C PHE A 75 -17.69 5.08 -21.38
N SER A 76 -16.86 6.07 -21.07
CA SER A 76 -17.18 7.08 -20.05
C SER A 76 -17.02 8.50 -20.56
N ILE A 77 -17.85 9.40 -20.04
CA ILE A 77 -17.78 10.84 -20.34
C ILE A 77 -17.89 11.62 -19.01
N PRO A 78 -16.78 12.02 -18.39
CA PRO A 78 -16.83 12.81 -17.16
C PRO A 78 -17.26 14.26 -17.43
N TYR A 79 -18.05 14.84 -16.52
CA TYR A 79 -18.44 16.24 -16.50
C TYR A 79 -18.02 16.87 -15.17
N TYR A 80 -17.07 17.80 -15.24
CA TYR A 80 -16.57 18.55 -14.10
C TYR A 80 -17.50 19.73 -13.78
N LEU A 81 -17.77 19.91 -12.49
CA LEU A 81 -18.61 20.94 -11.89
C LEU A 81 -17.74 21.77 -10.95
N ASN A 82 -17.31 22.94 -11.42
CA ASN A 82 -16.75 23.96 -10.53
C ASN A 82 -17.90 24.67 -9.81
N LEU A 83 -18.20 24.24 -8.58
CA LEU A 83 -19.34 24.76 -7.80
C LEU A 83 -18.96 26.04 -7.05
N ALA A 84 -17.79 26.05 -6.41
CA ALA A 84 -17.21 27.20 -5.73
C ALA A 84 -15.67 27.09 -5.68
N PRO A 85 -14.93 28.16 -5.33
CA PRO A 85 -13.46 28.10 -5.25
C PRO A 85 -12.92 27.01 -4.32
N ASN A 86 -13.72 26.60 -3.33
CA ASN A 86 -13.38 25.69 -2.25
C ASN A 86 -14.06 24.32 -2.33
N TYR A 87 -14.91 24.05 -3.32
CA TYR A 87 -15.46 22.71 -3.55
C TYR A 87 -15.89 22.50 -5.00
N ASP A 88 -15.71 21.27 -5.48
CA ASP A 88 -16.06 20.86 -6.82
C ASP A 88 -16.63 19.44 -6.85
N ALA A 89 -17.21 19.08 -7.98
CA ALA A 89 -17.68 17.73 -8.23
C ALA A 89 -17.38 17.28 -9.66
N THR A 90 -17.32 15.98 -9.89
CA THR A 90 -17.27 15.38 -11.22
C THR A 90 -18.32 14.29 -11.28
N LEU A 91 -19.16 14.30 -12.32
CA LEU A 91 -20.11 13.23 -12.60
C LEU A 91 -19.65 12.48 -13.85
N GLU A 92 -19.52 11.17 -13.77
CA GLU A 92 -19.00 10.33 -14.82
C GLU A 92 -19.99 9.19 -15.12
N PRO A 93 -20.91 9.39 -16.08
CA PRO A 93 -21.65 8.29 -16.68
C PRO A 93 -20.68 7.32 -17.35
N ARG A 94 -20.78 6.04 -17.00
CA ARG A 94 -20.04 4.92 -17.58
C ARG A 94 -21.02 3.91 -18.17
N LEU A 95 -20.73 3.43 -19.38
CA LEU A 95 -21.50 2.38 -20.03
C LEU A 95 -20.63 1.14 -20.19
N TYR A 96 -20.98 0.07 -19.48
CA TYR A 96 -20.38 -1.25 -19.65
C TYR A 96 -21.24 -2.08 -20.60
N SER A 97 -20.67 -2.53 -21.71
CA SER A 97 -21.41 -3.34 -22.69
C SER A 97 -21.95 -4.65 -22.12
N LEU A 98 -21.25 -5.27 -21.15
CA LEU A 98 -21.69 -6.51 -20.52
C LEU A 98 -22.54 -6.32 -19.26
N ARG A 99 -22.38 -5.20 -18.52
CA ARG A 99 -23.02 -4.98 -17.21
C ARG A 99 -24.11 -3.92 -17.20
N GLY A 100 -24.07 -2.96 -18.12
CA GLY A 100 -25.03 -1.86 -18.22
C GLY A 100 -24.50 -0.50 -17.75
N PRO A 101 -25.39 0.48 -17.57
CA PRO A 101 -25.02 1.85 -17.20
C PRO A 101 -24.67 1.95 -15.70
N MET A 102 -23.61 2.68 -15.42
CA MET A 102 -23.16 3.08 -14.09
C MET A 102 -23.03 4.61 -14.05
N LEU A 103 -23.31 5.21 -12.89
CA LEU A 103 -22.97 6.60 -12.60
C LEU A 103 -21.88 6.61 -11.54
N ALA A 104 -20.71 7.13 -11.91
CA ALA A 104 -19.66 7.46 -10.96
C ALA A 104 -19.71 8.97 -10.63
N GLY A 105 -19.28 9.32 -9.43
CA GLY A 105 -19.27 10.69 -8.93
C GLY A 105 -18.10 10.90 -7.98
N GLN A 106 -17.47 12.07 -8.07
CA GLN A 106 -16.47 12.54 -7.12
C GLN A 106 -16.88 13.92 -6.64
N ALA A 107 -16.82 14.16 -5.33
CA ALA A 107 -17.00 15.48 -4.75
C ALA A 107 -15.79 15.79 -3.85
N ARG A 108 -15.20 16.97 -4.00
CA ARG A 108 -14.03 17.40 -3.22
C ARG A 108 -14.31 18.73 -2.58
N TYR A 109 -13.81 18.92 -1.36
CA TYR A 109 -13.93 20.19 -0.66
C TYR A 109 -12.63 20.54 0.10
N LEU A 110 -12.41 21.84 0.27
CA LEU A 110 -11.28 22.43 0.97
C LEU A 110 -11.74 23.70 1.69
N PHE A 111 -12.11 23.58 2.95
CA PHE A 111 -12.43 24.67 3.85
C PHE A 111 -11.24 24.99 4.78
N PRO A 112 -11.19 26.15 5.44
CA PRO A 112 -10.18 26.41 6.46
C PRO A 112 -10.19 25.33 7.54
N GLY A 113 -9.09 24.60 7.65
CA GLY A 113 -8.93 23.50 8.60
C GLY A 113 -9.54 22.17 8.16
N THR A 114 -10.28 22.08 7.05
CA THR A 114 -11.01 20.84 6.67
C THR A 114 -10.87 20.56 5.18
N SER A 115 -10.51 19.34 4.81
CA SER A 115 -10.44 18.90 3.42
C SER A 115 -10.86 17.45 3.28
N GLY A 116 -11.61 17.14 2.24
CA GLY A 116 -12.09 15.79 2.02
C GLY A 116 -12.57 15.52 0.61
N GLN A 117 -12.82 14.24 0.36
CA GLN A 117 -13.25 13.69 -0.92
C GLN A 117 -14.27 12.58 -0.70
N LEU A 118 -15.34 12.59 -1.49
CA LEU A 118 -16.33 11.53 -1.59
C LEU A 118 -16.32 11.00 -3.03
N ASP A 119 -15.94 9.74 -3.20
CA ASP A 119 -16.14 9.00 -4.44
C ASP A 119 -17.33 8.03 -4.26
N PHE A 120 -18.21 8.02 -5.23
CA PHE A 120 -19.39 7.15 -5.24
C PHE A 120 -19.59 6.57 -6.63
N GLU A 121 -19.85 5.29 -6.71
CA GLU A 121 -20.17 4.58 -7.95
C GLU A 121 -21.46 3.80 -7.73
N TYR A 122 -22.38 3.86 -8.71
CA TYR A 122 -23.66 3.19 -8.61
C TYR A 122 -24.12 2.64 -9.97
N LEU A 123 -24.40 1.36 -9.99
CA LEU A 123 -24.99 0.62 -11.10
C LEU A 123 -26.30 0.02 -10.60
N ALA A 124 -27.43 0.44 -11.16
CA ALA A 124 -28.75 0.10 -10.62
C ALA A 124 -29.16 -1.37 -10.87
N LYS A 125 -28.68 -1.97 -11.95
CA LYS A 125 -29.07 -3.33 -12.37
C LYS A 125 -27.96 -4.00 -13.16
N ASP A 126 -27.20 -4.89 -12.52
CA ASP A 126 -26.17 -5.67 -13.20
C ASP A 126 -26.82 -6.65 -14.19
N ARG A 127 -26.29 -6.70 -15.41
CA ARG A 127 -26.78 -7.53 -16.51
C ARG A 127 -25.91 -8.76 -16.74
N PHE A 128 -24.79 -8.87 -16.05
CA PHE A 128 -23.86 -9.97 -16.22
C PHE A 128 -24.09 -11.05 -15.17
N ASP A 129 -24.11 -12.31 -15.61
CA ASP A 129 -24.21 -13.47 -14.73
C ASP A 129 -22.81 -13.93 -14.34
N ASP A 130 -22.36 -13.49 -13.16
CA ASP A 130 -21.04 -13.81 -12.61
C ASP A 130 -20.84 -15.31 -12.30
N THR A 131 -21.93 -16.10 -12.18
CA THR A 131 -21.84 -17.55 -11.91
C THR A 131 -21.29 -18.33 -13.10
N THR A 132 -21.37 -17.75 -14.30
CA THR A 132 -20.75 -18.30 -15.51
C THR A 132 -19.22 -18.28 -15.47
N LEU A 133 -18.62 -17.40 -14.65
CA LEU A 133 -17.17 -17.25 -14.54
C LEU A 133 -16.58 -18.03 -13.36
N SER A 134 -17.28 -18.14 -12.23
CA SER A 134 -16.80 -18.87 -11.06
C SER A 134 -17.97 -19.33 -10.17
N PRO A 135 -18.01 -20.61 -9.74
CA PRO A 135 -19.07 -21.12 -8.87
C PRO A 135 -19.15 -20.44 -7.50
N THR A 136 -18.06 -19.80 -7.07
CA THR A 136 -17.98 -19.08 -5.78
C THR A 136 -18.35 -17.61 -5.91
N ALA A 137 -18.57 -17.10 -7.13
CA ALA A 137 -18.94 -15.71 -7.33
C ALA A 137 -20.32 -15.41 -6.71
N THR A 138 -20.43 -14.25 -6.06
CA THR A 138 -21.72 -13.71 -5.64
C THR A 138 -22.61 -13.49 -6.88
N ASP A 139 -23.83 -14.02 -6.90
CA ASP A 139 -24.82 -13.70 -7.94
C ASP A 139 -25.26 -12.24 -7.82
N THR A 140 -24.93 -11.47 -8.85
CA THR A 140 -25.21 -10.03 -8.96
C THR A 140 -26.29 -9.73 -9.99
N LEU A 141 -26.80 -10.73 -10.72
CA LEU A 141 -27.71 -10.52 -11.84
C LEU A 141 -28.99 -9.82 -11.35
N GLY A 142 -29.28 -8.67 -11.95
CA GLY A 142 -30.45 -7.87 -11.61
C GLY A 142 -30.34 -7.07 -10.31
N ARG A 143 -29.21 -7.13 -9.59
CA ARG A 143 -28.97 -6.39 -8.34
C ARG A 143 -28.32 -5.04 -8.61
N ASP A 144 -28.48 -4.13 -7.65
CA ASP A 144 -27.73 -2.89 -7.61
C ASP A 144 -26.32 -3.14 -7.07
N ARG A 145 -25.36 -2.36 -7.56
CA ARG A 145 -23.95 -2.47 -7.20
C ARG A 145 -23.38 -1.08 -6.98
N TRP A 146 -22.59 -0.93 -5.93
CA TRP A 146 -22.06 0.37 -5.56
C TRP A 146 -20.77 0.28 -4.76
N LEU A 147 -20.00 1.36 -4.86
CA LEU A 147 -18.79 1.59 -4.09
C LEU A 147 -18.82 3.01 -3.57
N MET A 148 -18.56 3.18 -2.28
CA MET A 148 -18.40 4.46 -1.63
C MET A 148 -17.03 4.54 -0.99
N LYS A 149 -16.29 5.60 -1.29
CA LYS A 149 -15.04 5.97 -0.62
C LYS A 149 -15.19 7.39 -0.11
N TYR A 150 -14.95 7.60 1.16
CA TYR A 150 -15.00 8.92 1.77
C TYR A 150 -13.75 9.15 2.60
N THR A 151 -13.03 10.22 2.31
CA THR A 151 -11.88 10.65 3.11
C THR A 151 -12.12 12.07 3.60
N ASP A 152 -11.77 12.32 4.86
CA ASP A 152 -11.76 13.66 5.44
C ASP A 152 -10.59 13.81 6.40
N SER A 153 -10.04 15.03 6.41
CA SER A 153 -9.04 15.49 7.36
C SER A 153 -9.46 16.87 7.84
N THR A 154 -9.77 16.96 9.13
CA THR A 154 -10.29 18.16 9.78
C THR A 154 -9.43 18.49 11.00
N ALA A 155 -8.81 19.66 11.03
CA ALA A 155 -8.22 20.25 12.22
C ALA A 155 -9.33 20.68 13.17
N LEU A 156 -9.32 20.16 14.40
CA LEU A 156 -10.37 20.44 15.39
C LEU A 156 -9.97 21.62 16.29
N TRP A 157 -8.82 21.51 16.93
CA TRP A 157 -8.18 22.54 17.76
C TRP A 157 -6.65 22.35 17.70
N PRO A 158 -5.82 23.30 18.17
CA PRO A 158 -4.37 23.19 18.06
C PRO A 158 -3.84 21.86 18.63
N GLY A 159 -3.06 21.15 17.81
CA GLY A 159 -2.53 19.82 18.14
C GLY A 159 -3.51 18.66 17.97
N TRP A 160 -4.75 18.89 17.50
CA TRP A 160 -5.76 17.85 17.34
C TRP A 160 -6.44 17.88 15.96
N SER A 161 -6.63 16.70 15.39
CA SER A 161 -7.30 16.50 14.11
C SER A 161 -8.25 15.31 14.13
N PHE A 162 -9.32 15.39 13.37
CA PHE A 162 -10.16 14.29 12.98
C PHE A 162 -9.73 13.82 11.59
N GLY A 163 -9.56 12.51 11.43
CA GLY A 163 -9.30 11.87 10.15
C GLY A 163 -10.23 10.69 9.97
N THR A 164 -10.80 10.53 8.78
CA THR A 164 -11.59 9.34 8.45
C THR A 164 -11.32 8.89 7.03
N SER A 165 -11.36 7.57 6.84
CA SER A 165 -11.36 6.90 5.55
C SER A 165 -12.42 5.81 5.60
N ILE A 166 -13.58 6.04 4.99
CA ILE A 166 -14.70 5.09 4.94
C ILE A 166 -14.73 4.49 3.55
N ASN A 167 -14.56 3.17 3.46
CA ASN A 167 -14.61 2.42 2.21
C ASN A 167 -15.65 1.32 2.34
N ARG A 168 -16.62 1.30 1.43
CA ARG A 168 -17.73 0.35 1.47
C ARG A 168 -18.13 -0.08 0.06
N ALA A 169 -18.21 -1.38 -0.15
CA ALA A 169 -18.72 -1.98 -1.38
C ALA A 169 -20.05 -2.70 -1.12
N SER A 170 -20.89 -2.78 -2.15
CA SER A 170 -22.18 -3.50 -2.13
C SER A 170 -22.02 -5.01 -1.91
N ASP A 171 -20.98 -5.60 -2.47
CA ASP A 171 -20.80 -7.05 -2.55
C ASP A 171 -19.31 -7.43 -2.59
N ARG A 172 -19.03 -8.73 -2.46
CA ARG A 172 -17.66 -9.25 -2.42
C ARG A 172 -16.97 -9.26 -3.78
N ASN A 173 -17.69 -9.16 -4.90
CA ASN A 173 -17.08 -9.21 -6.22
C ASN A 173 -16.73 -7.81 -6.77
N TYR A 174 -17.17 -6.72 -6.11
CA TYR A 174 -17.16 -5.36 -6.69
C TYR A 174 -15.81 -4.94 -7.25
N LEU A 175 -14.75 -5.01 -6.43
CA LEU A 175 -13.42 -4.59 -6.83
C LEU A 175 -12.83 -5.49 -7.91
N ARG A 176 -13.23 -6.76 -7.98
CA ARG A 176 -12.78 -7.69 -9.02
C ARG A 176 -13.43 -7.42 -10.37
N ASP A 177 -14.68 -6.96 -10.37
CA ASP A 177 -15.47 -6.77 -11.59
C ASP A 177 -15.28 -5.39 -12.21
N PHE A 178 -15.18 -4.35 -11.37
CA PHE A 178 -15.02 -2.95 -11.81
C PHE A 178 -13.62 -2.38 -11.57
N GLY A 179 -12.77 -3.09 -10.80
CA GLY A 179 -11.39 -2.71 -10.61
C GLY A 179 -10.63 -2.73 -11.93
N SER A 180 -9.75 -1.76 -12.08
CA SER A 180 -9.08 -1.49 -13.35
C SER A 180 -7.57 -1.74 -13.29
N ASP A 181 -7.02 -1.98 -12.10
CA ASP A 181 -5.65 -2.43 -11.83
C ASP A 181 -5.60 -3.73 -10.99
N LEU A 182 -4.48 -4.45 -11.06
CA LEU A 182 -4.28 -5.70 -10.32
C LEU A 182 -4.31 -5.50 -8.80
N TYR A 183 -3.87 -4.35 -8.29
CA TYR A 183 -3.87 -4.07 -6.85
C TYR A 183 -5.29 -3.86 -6.33
N THR A 184 -6.13 -3.11 -7.04
CA THR A 184 -7.54 -2.94 -6.69
C THR A 184 -8.27 -4.27 -6.73
N ILE A 185 -8.05 -5.09 -7.75
CA ILE A 185 -8.71 -6.39 -7.90
C ILE A 185 -8.22 -7.41 -6.85
N SER A 186 -6.94 -7.39 -6.48
CA SER A 186 -6.37 -8.31 -5.46
C SER A 186 -6.65 -7.87 -4.02
N THR A 187 -7.39 -6.78 -3.82
CA THR A 187 -7.78 -6.32 -2.48
C THR A 187 -8.81 -7.28 -1.89
N GLY A 188 -8.41 -8.08 -0.90
CA GLY A 188 -9.32 -9.02 -0.23
C GLY A 188 -10.13 -8.43 0.93
N THR A 189 -9.67 -7.32 1.51
CA THR A 189 -10.35 -6.63 2.62
C THR A 189 -10.36 -5.12 2.42
N LEU A 190 -11.55 -4.51 2.55
CA LEU A 190 -11.72 -3.06 2.59
C LEU A 190 -11.72 -2.57 4.03
N ALA A 191 -10.72 -1.74 4.36
CA ALA A 191 -10.63 -1.09 5.66
C ALA A 191 -11.39 0.24 5.67
N SER A 192 -12.10 0.50 6.76
CA SER A 192 -12.69 1.78 7.12
C SER A 192 -12.23 2.20 8.50
N ASN A 193 -11.95 3.48 8.69
CA ASN A 193 -11.58 4.01 10.00
C ASN A 193 -12.06 5.46 10.20
N ALA A 194 -12.19 5.83 11.47
CA ALA A 194 -12.44 7.19 11.90
C ALA A 194 -11.73 7.43 13.22
N TYR A 195 -10.89 8.45 13.29
CA TYR A 195 -10.02 8.73 14.43
C TYR A 195 -9.96 10.22 14.74
N VAL A 196 -9.99 10.54 16.02
CA VAL A 196 -9.51 11.81 16.56
C VAL A 196 -8.09 11.57 17.05
N ASN A 197 -7.14 12.31 16.50
CA ASN A 197 -5.72 12.25 16.82
C ASN A 197 -5.30 13.54 17.50
N GLY A 198 -4.45 13.43 18.52
CA GLY A 198 -3.87 14.54 19.24
C GLY A 198 -2.37 14.35 19.40
N SER A 199 -1.60 15.42 19.34
CA SER A 199 -0.16 15.38 19.67
C SER A 199 0.32 16.68 20.29
N GLY A 200 1.40 16.56 21.07
CA GLY A 200 2.18 17.65 21.60
C GLY A 200 3.68 17.32 21.52
N ASN A 201 4.50 18.06 22.26
CA ASN A 201 5.97 17.91 22.20
C ASN A 201 6.48 16.53 22.62
N TRP A 202 5.76 15.85 23.53
CA TRP A 202 6.20 14.62 24.19
C TRP A 202 5.11 13.56 24.26
N TRP A 203 3.95 13.81 23.64
CA TRP A 203 2.83 12.89 23.73
C TRP A 203 2.07 12.82 22.42
N SER A 204 1.45 11.68 22.16
CA SER A 204 0.45 11.50 21.12
C SER A 204 -0.70 10.65 21.64
N ALA A 205 -1.91 10.95 21.19
CA ALA A 205 -3.11 10.22 21.54
C ALA A 205 -3.96 9.97 20.29
N SER A 206 -4.67 8.85 20.27
CA SER A 206 -5.70 8.62 19.26
C SER A 206 -6.92 7.95 19.91
N PHE A 207 -8.10 8.27 19.40
CA PHE A 207 -9.34 7.61 19.79
C PHE A 207 -10.22 7.45 18.56
N GLY A 208 -10.72 6.24 18.31
CA GLY A 208 -11.47 5.96 17.10
C GLY A 208 -11.96 4.53 16.99
N ALA A 209 -12.25 4.15 15.74
CA ALA A 209 -12.69 2.80 15.41
C ALA A 209 -12.17 2.36 14.04
N ASP A 210 -11.96 1.06 13.90
CA ASP A 210 -11.68 0.38 12.64
C ASP A 210 -12.75 -0.66 12.32
N TYR A 211 -13.12 -0.71 11.05
CA TYR A 211 -14.03 -1.67 10.48
C TYR A 211 -13.43 -2.28 9.22
N TYR A 212 -13.58 -3.59 9.06
CA TYR A 212 -13.05 -4.32 7.91
C TYR A 212 -14.20 -5.06 7.21
N GLN A 213 -14.24 -4.99 5.88
CA GLN A 213 -15.20 -5.70 5.03
C GLN A 213 -14.46 -6.69 4.16
N ASN A 214 -14.93 -7.94 4.12
CA ASN A 214 -14.51 -8.90 3.12
C ASN A 214 -15.00 -8.46 1.72
N VAL A 215 -14.08 -8.34 0.77
CA VAL A 215 -14.35 -8.00 -0.63
C VAL A 215 -13.70 -8.99 -1.59
N ASP A 216 -13.55 -10.24 -1.13
CA ASP A 216 -13.15 -11.36 -1.97
C ASP A 216 -14.09 -12.54 -1.71
N PRO A 217 -14.84 -13.00 -2.71
CA PRO A 217 -15.77 -14.13 -2.54
C PRO A 217 -15.06 -15.46 -2.30
N SER A 218 -13.76 -15.59 -2.62
CA SER A 218 -12.97 -16.79 -2.41
C SER A 218 -12.51 -16.95 -0.95
N LEU A 219 -12.61 -15.88 -0.15
CA LEU A 219 -12.22 -15.85 1.25
C LEU A 219 -13.45 -15.94 2.17
N PRO A 220 -13.45 -16.79 3.21
CA PRO A 220 -14.50 -16.79 4.22
C PRO A 220 -14.38 -15.57 5.14
N ASP A 221 -15.49 -15.11 5.73
CA ASP A 221 -15.46 -13.93 6.64
C ASP A 221 -14.60 -14.15 7.89
N SER A 222 -14.24 -15.40 8.20
CA SER A 222 -13.31 -15.73 9.27
C SER A 222 -11.88 -15.24 9.05
N VAL A 223 -11.45 -14.92 7.82
CA VAL A 223 -10.11 -14.34 7.57
C VAL A 223 -10.04 -12.83 7.77
N VAL A 224 -11.20 -12.15 7.85
CA VAL A 224 -11.27 -10.70 8.07
C VAL A 224 -10.69 -10.36 9.44
N GLN A 225 -9.95 -9.26 9.54
CA GLN A 225 -9.42 -8.79 10.82
C GLN A 225 -10.55 -8.47 11.82
N TYR A 226 -10.24 -8.50 13.12
CA TYR A 226 -11.17 -8.02 14.14
C TYR A 226 -11.49 -6.54 13.92
N LYS A 227 -12.76 -6.17 14.11
CA LYS A 227 -13.14 -4.77 14.25
C LYS A 227 -12.55 -4.27 15.57
N ARG A 228 -11.94 -3.09 15.55
CA ARG A 228 -11.38 -2.44 16.73
C ARG A 228 -12.29 -1.27 17.08
N TRP A 229 -13.25 -1.48 17.97
CA TRP A 229 -14.30 -0.50 18.22
C TRP A 229 -14.79 -0.54 19.69
N PRO A 230 -14.42 0.45 20.52
CA PRO A 230 -13.46 1.54 20.25
C PRO A 230 -12.00 1.09 20.35
N ARG A 231 -11.09 1.94 19.86
CA ARG A 231 -9.64 1.87 20.10
C ARG A 231 -9.15 3.23 20.58
N ALA A 232 -8.37 3.21 21.65
CA ALA A 232 -7.68 4.37 22.20
C ALA A 232 -6.19 4.06 22.35
N THR A 233 -5.32 4.98 21.96
CA THR A 233 -3.88 4.89 22.21
C THR A 233 -3.39 6.15 22.90
N PHE A 234 -2.43 6.00 23.80
CA PHE A 234 -1.70 7.12 24.36
C PHE A 234 -0.22 6.77 24.46
N ASN A 235 0.61 7.58 23.82
CA ASN A 235 2.06 7.46 23.84
C ASN A 235 2.67 8.69 24.50
N LEU A 236 3.71 8.45 25.30
CA LEU A 236 4.48 9.46 26.01
C LEU A 236 5.96 9.18 25.80
N ASP A 237 6.73 10.22 25.51
CA ASP A 237 8.18 10.18 25.38
C ASP A 237 8.76 11.52 25.88
N ILE A 238 9.25 11.52 27.13
CA ILE A 238 9.73 12.71 27.82
C ILE A 238 11.24 12.59 28.04
N PRO A 239 12.04 13.55 27.56
CA PRO A 239 13.44 13.68 27.96
C PRO A 239 13.51 14.20 29.40
N LEU A 240 13.98 13.38 30.33
CA LEU A 240 14.19 13.79 31.73
C LEU A 240 15.43 14.67 31.87
N ASN A 241 16.46 14.40 31.07
CA ASN A 241 17.66 15.23 30.90
C ASN A 241 18.33 14.92 29.55
N ARG A 242 19.58 15.35 29.34
CA ARG A 242 20.32 15.15 28.06
C ARG A 242 20.58 13.69 27.67
N TRP A 243 20.58 12.77 28.62
CA TRP A 243 20.97 11.37 28.42
C TRP A 243 19.94 10.39 28.97
N LEU A 244 18.84 10.84 29.58
CA LEU A 244 17.83 10.00 30.21
C LEU A 244 16.44 10.35 29.68
N GLU A 245 15.68 9.34 29.28
CA GLU A 245 14.30 9.44 28.80
C GLU A 245 13.38 8.51 29.59
N ALA A 246 12.11 8.90 29.67
CA ALA A 246 11.04 8.04 30.16
C ALA A 246 9.87 8.11 29.20
N GLY A 247 9.23 6.97 28.96
CA GLY A 247 8.09 6.90 28.07
C GLY A 247 7.08 5.85 28.46
N LEU A 248 5.95 5.88 27.76
CA LEU A 248 4.83 4.96 27.92
C LEU A 248 4.18 4.76 26.56
N SER A 249 4.03 3.52 26.13
CA SER A 249 3.08 3.16 25.09
C SER A 249 1.88 2.49 25.73
N SER A 250 0.68 2.95 25.41
CA SER A 250 -0.55 2.36 25.94
C SER A 250 -1.64 2.24 24.89
N GLU A 251 -2.44 1.19 25.01
CA GLU A 251 -3.56 0.92 24.14
C GLU A 251 -4.72 0.30 24.93
N ALA A 252 -5.92 0.83 24.71
CA ALA A 252 -7.17 0.23 25.15
C ALA A 252 -8.04 -0.03 23.92
N VAL A 253 -8.42 -1.28 23.68
CA VAL A 253 -9.10 -1.67 22.44
C VAL A 253 -10.14 -2.76 22.69
N ALA A 254 -11.30 -2.61 22.07
CA ALA A 254 -12.36 -3.61 22.04
C ALA A 254 -12.35 -4.34 20.69
N PHE A 255 -12.14 -5.65 20.73
CA PHE A 255 -12.12 -6.51 19.55
C PHE A 255 -13.48 -7.19 19.34
N ARG A 256 -14.05 -7.03 18.15
CA ARG A 256 -15.35 -7.61 17.77
C ARG A 256 -15.26 -8.36 16.45
N LYS A 257 -15.75 -9.59 16.41
CA LYS A 257 -15.76 -10.46 15.24
C LYS A 257 -16.69 -11.66 15.49
N GLN A 258 -17.46 -12.02 14.48
CA GLN A 258 -18.39 -13.14 14.56
C GLN A 258 -17.64 -14.48 14.58
N ASP A 259 -18.24 -15.47 15.24
CA ASP A 259 -17.80 -16.87 15.30
C ASP A 259 -16.41 -17.11 15.89
N VAL A 260 -15.86 -16.15 16.63
CA VAL A 260 -14.58 -16.26 17.34
C VAL A 260 -14.69 -15.58 18.70
N VAL A 261 -13.69 -15.77 19.55
CA VAL A 261 -13.64 -15.10 20.86
C VAL A 261 -13.58 -13.58 20.70
N GLU A 262 -14.39 -12.84 21.46
CA GLU A 262 -14.35 -11.38 21.52
C GLU A 262 -13.87 -10.93 22.90
N GLY A 263 -13.37 -9.69 22.99
CA GLY A 263 -13.01 -9.11 24.26
C GLY A 263 -12.37 -7.74 24.15
N ASP A 264 -12.08 -7.17 25.31
CA ASP A 264 -11.41 -5.88 25.44
C ASP A 264 -10.00 -6.11 25.98
N ARG A 265 -9.03 -5.30 25.53
CA ARG A 265 -7.62 -5.37 25.93
C ARG A 265 -7.14 -4.01 26.42
N LEU A 266 -6.40 -4.01 27.52
CA LEU A 266 -5.55 -2.91 27.98
C LEU A 266 -4.09 -3.36 27.92
N ASP A 267 -3.24 -2.67 27.16
CA ASP A 267 -1.78 -2.88 27.13
C ASP A 267 -1.08 -1.61 27.62
N LEU A 268 -0.16 -1.77 28.56
CA LEU A 268 0.68 -0.71 29.13
C LEU A 268 2.14 -1.13 29.00
N TYR A 269 2.95 -0.26 28.42
CA TYR A 269 4.37 -0.49 28.20
C TYR A 269 5.22 0.75 28.56
N PRO A 270 5.31 1.10 29.87
CA PRO A 270 6.24 2.11 30.35
C PRO A 270 7.70 1.67 30.21
N PHE A 271 8.59 2.63 29.99
CA PHE A 271 10.03 2.41 29.94
C PHE A 271 10.83 3.58 30.51
N ILE A 272 12.07 3.28 30.88
CA ILE A 272 13.14 4.25 31.14
C ILE A 272 14.33 3.83 30.25
N GLY A 273 14.87 4.78 29.51
CA GLY A 273 16.01 4.60 28.63
C GLY A 273 17.10 5.61 28.93
N ALA A 274 18.35 5.28 28.60
CA ALA A 274 19.43 6.24 28.56
C ALA A 274 20.16 6.19 27.22
N ASP A 275 20.68 7.33 26.76
CA ASP A 275 21.48 7.45 25.54
C ASP A 275 22.86 8.01 25.87
N PHE A 276 23.82 7.12 26.04
CA PHE A 276 25.23 7.49 26.19
C PHE A 276 25.90 7.36 24.83
N GLN A 277 26.33 8.46 24.25
CA GLN A 277 27.00 8.46 22.95
C GLN A 277 28.15 9.46 22.88
N GLY A 278 29.18 9.09 22.13
CA GLY A 278 30.29 9.94 21.72
C GLY A 278 30.41 9.99 20.21
N ALA A 279 31.50 10.56 19.69
CA ALA A 279 31.70 10.70 18.24
C ALA A 279 31.82 9.36 17.49
N ALA A 280 32.26 8.28 18.17
CA ALA A 280 32.58 6.99 17.56
C ALA A 280 31.95 5.79 18.28
N TRP A 281 31.04 6.01 19.23
CA TRP A 281 30.43 4.95 20.02
C TRP A 281 29.07 5.35 20.59
N PHE A 282 28.21 4.36 20.85
CA PHE A 282 26.98 4.54 21.61
C PHE A 282 26.69 3.33 22.51
N VAL A 283 26.03 3.58 23.63
CA VAL A 283 25.52 2.59 24.60
C VAL A 283 24.17 3.07 25.12
N ARG A 284 23.12 2.31 24.81
CA ARG A 284 21.72 2.65 25.07
C ARG A 284 21.04 1.55 25.88
N PRO A 285 21.14 1.59 27.22
CA PRO A 285 20.37 0.70 28.08
C PRO A 285 18.91 1.15 28.14
N LYS A 286 17.98 0.19 28.10
CA LYS A 286 16.55 0.43 28.24
C LYS A 286 15.90 -0.66 29.09
N VAL A 287 15.10 -0.24 30.06
CA VAL A 287 14.28 -1.13 30.89
C VAL A 287 12.83 -0.72 30.74
N ALA A 288 12.00 -1.69 30.39
CA ALA A 288 10.57 -1.53 30.21
C ALA A 288 9.80 -2.55 31.05
N TRP A 289 8.53 -2.25 31.31
CA TRP A 289 7.62 -3.17 31.99
C TRP A 289 6.36 -3.29 31.16
N ARG A 290 5.98 -4.50 30.75
CA ARG A 290 4.77 -4.72 29.95
C ARG A 290 3.69 -5.37 30.80
N TYR A 291 2.55 -4.71 30.89
CA TYR A 291 1.33 -5.23 31.50
C TYR A 291 0.20 -5.27 30.47
N THR A 292 -0.36 -6.46 30.23
CA THR A 292 -1.45 -6.65 29.27
C THR A 292 -2.58 -7.39 29.98
N ALA A 293 -3.79 -6.83 29.97
CA ALA A 293 -4.97 -7.40 30.59
C ALA A 293 -6.12 -7.51 29.60
N TYR A 294 -6.94 -8.55 29.75
CA TYR A 294 -8.07 -8.83 28.88
C TYR A 294 -9.36 -8.89 29.68
N GLN A 295 -10.47 -8.60 29.01
CA GLN A 295 -11.82 -8.86 29.47
C GLN A 295 -12.57 -9.55 28.32
N LEU A 296 -12.65 -10.87 28.35
CA LEU A 296 -13.34 -11.65 27.32
C LEU A 296 -14.86 -11.51 27.45
N SER A 297 -15.55 -11.58 26.31
CA SER A 297 -17.01 -11.63 26.22
C SER A 297 -17.57 -12.90 26.86
N ASN A 298 -18.85 -12.86 27.26
CA ASN A 298 -19.53 -14.05 27.76
C ASN A 298 -19.58 -15.15 26.68
N GLY A 299 -19.47 -16.41 27.09
CA GLY A 299 -19.42 -17.54 26.16
C GLY A 299 -18.05 -17.79 25.52
N TYR A 300 -16.99 -17.13 25.99
CA TYR A 300 -15.61 -17.33 25.53
C TYR A 300 -15.16 -18.81 25.57
N GLN A 301 -15.72 -19.62 26.47
CA GLN A 301 -15.42 -21.06 26.58
C GLN A 301 -15.91 -21.88 25.37
N ASN A 302 -16.78 -21.32 24.53
CA ASN A 302 -17.25 -21.98 23.32
C ASN A 302 -16.27 -21.81 22.14
N TYR A 303 -15.17 -21.07 22.33
CA TYR A 303 -14.25 -20.70 21.25
C TYR A 303 -12.81 -21.15 21.55
N GLY A 304 -12.10 -21.47 20.47
CA GLY A 304 -10.65 -21.59 20.43
C GLY A 304 -10.02 -20.36 19.78
N PHE A 305 -8.76 -20.48 19.37
CA PHE A 305 -8.03 -19.37 18.73
C PHE A 305 -8.58 -18.93 17.37
N TYR A 306 -9.22 -19.84 16.64
CA TYR A 306 -9.58 -19.62 15.23
C TYR A 306 -11.06 -19.87 14.91
N GLY A 307 -11.91 -20.12 15.92
CA GLY A 307 -13.30 -20.46 15.67
C GLY A 307 -14.01 -21.08 16.87
N PRO A 308 -15.27 -21.50 16.67
CA PRO A 308 -16.03 -22.23 17.68
C PRO A 308 -15.44 -23.63 17.89
N LEU A 309 -15.56 -24.14 19.11
CA LEU A 309 -15.13 -25.47 19.49
C LEU A 309 -16.28 -26.47 19.31
N ALA A 310 -15.93 -27.72 19.01
CA ALA A 310 -16.88 -28.82 19.12
C ALA A 310 -17.26 -29.05 20.59
N ALA A 311 -18.45 -29.58 20.86
CA ALA A 311 -19.02 -29.69 22.22
C ALA A 311 -18.14 -30.44 23.25
N SER A 312 -17.18 -31.26 22.80
CA SER A 312 -16.25 -32.02 23.64
C SER A 312 -14.83 -31.44 23.72
N GLN A 313 -14.55 -30.32 23.05
CA GLN A 313 -13.23 -29.69 23.07
C GLN A 313 -13.15 -28.63 24.16
N ALA A 314 -12.11 -28.73 25.00
CA ALA A 314 -11.85 -27.72 26.02
C ALA A 314 -11.32 -26.43 25.38
N SER A 315 -11.80 -25.28 25.85
CA SER A 315 -11.27 -24.00 25.44
C SER A 315 -9.87 -23.76 26.02
N PRO A 316 -8.93 -23.20 25.23
CA PRO A 316 -7.65 -22.74 25.75
C PRO A 316 -7.84 -21.56 26.74
N PHE A 317 -8.96 -20.86 26.65
CA PHE A 317 -9.28 -19.72 27.51
C PHE A 317 -9.89 -20.23 28.81
N THR A 318 -9.08 -20.27 29.86
CA THR A 318 -9.47 -20.78 31.18
C THR A 318 -10.10 -19.71 32.07
N ASP A 319 -9.80 -18.44 31.82
CA ASP A 319 -10.27 -17.29 32.57
C ASP A 319 -10.89 -16.26 31.61
N ARG A 320 -11.90 -15.54 32.09
CA ARG A 320 -12.51 -14.41 31.39
C ARG A 320 -11.62 -13.16 31.46
N THR A 321 -10.80 -13.03 32.50
CA THR A 321 -9.93 -11.87 32.73
C THR A 321 -8.44 -12.20 32.79
N PRO A 322 -7.89 -12.91 31.79
CA PRO A 322 -6.48 -13.28 31.84
C PRO A 322 -5.59 -12.03 31.71
N SER A 323 -4.39 -12.09 32.29
CA SER A 323 -3.43 -10.99 32.21
C SER A 323 -1.98 -11.49 32.19
N ARG A 324 -1.07 -10.63 31.75
CA ARG A 324 0.37 -10.87 31.66
C ARG A 324 1.13 -9.67 32.20
N SER A 325 2.17 -9.94 33.00
CA SER A 325 3.11 -8.93 33.49
C SER A 325 4.54 -9.45 33.40
N LEU A 326 5.44 -8.68 32.77
CA LEU A 326 6.86 -9.02 32.69
C LEU A 326 7.74 -7.78 32.46
N PRO A 327 8.98 -7.78 32.99
CA PRO A 327 10.00 -6.79 32.62
C PRO A 327 10.65 -7.15 31.28
N ILE A 328 11.11 -6.15 30.55
CA ILE A 328 11.92 -6.29 29.34
C ILE A 328 13.15 -5.39 29.50
N ALA A 329 14.34 -5.95 29.35
CA ALA A 329 15.58 -5.20 29.40
C ALA A 329 16.34 -5.37 28.09
N SER A 330 16.86 -4.27 27.55
CA SER A 330 17.71 -4.30 26.36
C SER A 330 18.93 -3.40 26.53
N LEU A 331 20.03 -3.80 25.89
CA LEU A 331 21.26 -3.01 25.80
C LEU A 331 21.69 -2.95 24.34
N ASP A 332 21.58 -1.79 23.73
CA ASP A 332 22.03 -1.53 22.37
C ASP A 332 23.38 -0.79 22.40
N SER A 333 24.38 -1.30 21.69
CA SER A 333 25.72 -0.73 21.69
C SER A 333 26.38 -0.86 20.34
N GLY A 334 27.22 0.10 19.98
CA GLY A 334 27.95 0.06 18.72
C GLY A 334 29.14 0.99 18.68
N LEU A 335 30.00 0.73 17.71
CA LEU A 335 31.19 1.53 17.40
C LEU A 335 31.09 2.00 15.95
N ILE A 336 31.78 3.10 15.64
CA ILE A 336 31.88 3.65 14.29
C ILE A 336 33.37 3.87 14.00
N PHE A 337 33.93 3.06 13.12
CA PHE A 337 35.29 3.23 12.63
C PHE A 337 35.25 3.86 11.24
N GLU A 338 36.15 4.81 10.98
CA GLU A 338 36.27 5.47 9.69
C GLU A 338 37.69 5.31 9.16
N ARG A 339 37.82 5.13 7.84
CA ARG A 339 39.09 5.18 7.13
C ARG A 339 38.93 5.75 5.74
N ASP A 340 39.94 6.44 5.26
CA ASP A 340 40.02 6.81 3.85
C ASP A 340 40.36 5.58 3.01
N THR A 341 39.77 5.48 1.82
CA THR A 341 40.06 4.42 0.86
C THR A 341 39.92 4.95 -0.56
N SER A 342 40.64 4.35 -1.51
CA SER A 342 40.46 4.62 -2.93
C SER A 342 40.02 3.34 -3.62
N LEU A 343 38.90 3.37 -4.33
CA LEU A 343 38.33 2.24 -5.06
C LEU A 343 37.94 2.72 -6.45
N PHE A 344 38.28 1.95 -7.48
CA PHE A 344 37.96 2.26 -8.88
C PHE A 344 38.37 3.68 -9.33
N GLY A 345 39.45 4.22 -8.77
CA GLY A 345 39.98 5.54 -9.11
C GLY A 345 39.25 6.72 -8.47
N SER A 346 38.33 6.47 -7.53
CA SER A 346 37.65 7.49 -6.73
C SER A 346 37.98 7.34 -5.25
N ASN A 347 38.06 8.46 -4.52
CA ASN A 347 38.27 8.45 -3.08
C ASN A 347 36.93 8.31 -2.35
N TYR A 348 36.95 7.55 -1.27
CA TYR A 348 35.80 7.31 -0.41
C TYR A 348 36.23 7.32 1.05
N THR A 349 35.34 7.76 1.93
CA THR A 349 35.43 7.45 3.35
C THR A 349 34.65 6.17 3.60
N GLN A 350 35.33 5.10 4.03
CA GLN A 350 34.70 3.86 4.42
C GLN A 350 34.40 3.86 5.92
N THR A 351 33.16 3.54 6.28
CA THR A 351 32.80 3.26 7.68
C THR A 351 32.71 1.76 7.93
N LEU A 352 33.04 1.33 9.15
CA LEU A 352 32.77 0.00 9.68
C LEU A 352 32.10 0.12 11.04
N GLU A 353 30.86 -0.36 11.13
CA GLU A 353 29.94 -0.11 12.22
C GLU A 353 29.48 -1.43 12.85
N PRO A 354 30.28 -2.03 13.75
CA PRO A 354 29.82 -3.18 14.52
C PRO A 354 28.79 -2.74 15.57
N ARG A 355 27.71 -3.52 15.70
CA ARG A 355 26.61 -3.30 16.64
C ARG A 355 26.25 -4.59 17.38
N LEU A 356 26.08 -4.48 18.69
CA LEU A 356 25.63 -5.55 19.57
C LEU A 356 24.35 -5.12 20.28
N TYR A 357 23.35 -5.98 20.26
CA TYR A 357 22.08 -5.75 20.94
C TYR A 357 21.70 -6.97 21.79
N TYR A 358 21.70 -6.78 23.11
CA TYR A 358 21.26 -7.80 24.05
C TYR A 358 19.80 -7.55 24.45
N LEU A 359 18.99 -8.60 24.49
CA LEU A 359 17.60 -8.53 24.91
C LEU A 359 17.27 -9.65 25.90
N TYR A 360 16.63 -9.25 27.00
CA TYR A 360 16.13 -10.12 28.04
C TYR A 360 14.65 -9.86 28.32
N ALA A 361 13.83 -10.90 28.18
CA ALA A 361 12.43 -10.92 28.56
C ALA A 361 12.11 -12.32 29.14
N PRO A 362 11.69 -12.43 30.40
CA PRO A 362 11.48 -13.73 31.04
C PRO A 362 10.27 -14.44 30.45
N TYR A 363 10.28 -15.77 30.53
CA TYR A 363 9.14 -16.57 30.11
C TYR A 363 7.91 -16.33 31.02
N ARG A 364 6.77 -16.15 30.35
CA ARG A 364 5.43 -16.22 30.92
C ARG A 364 4.60 -17.13 30.04
N ASP A 365 3.86 -18.03 30.67
CA ASP A 365 2.86 -18.82 29.96
C ASP A 365 1.75 -17.89 29.47
N GLN A 366 1.46 -17.99 28.18
CA GLN A 366 0.51 -17.16 27.45
C GLN A 366 -0.46 -18.02 26.64
N SER A 367 -0.53 -19.32 26.94
CA SER A 367 -1.36 -20.31 26.24
C SER A 367 -2.86 -20.06 26.40
N ASN A 368 -3.27 -19.32 27.43
CA ASN A 368 -4.66 -18.94 27.68
C ASN A 368 -5.01 -17.50 27.26
N LEU A 369 -4.08 -16.75 26.68
CA LEU A 369 -4.35 -15.40 26.18
C LEU A 369 -4.94 -15.46 24.77
N PRO A 370 -5.98 -14.68 24.41
CA PRO A 370 -6.55 -14.64 23.06
C PRO A 370 -5.53 -14.20 22.00
N LEU A 371 -5.90 -14.32 20.72
CA LEU A 371 -5.16 -13.77 19.58
C LEU A 371 -6.13 -12.90 18.77
N PHE A 372 -5.90 -11.58 18.79
CA PHE A 372 -6.74 -10.58 18.13
C PHE A 372 -6.02 -9.89 16.97
N ASP A 373 -4.83 -9.33 17.21
CA ASP A 373 -4.06 -8.55 16.23
C ASP A 373 -2.59 -8.98 16.14
N THR A 374 -2.33 -10.23 16.55
CA THR A 374 -1.00 -10.82 16.58
C THR A 374 -0.75 -11.77 15.40
N THR A 375 0.29 -11.45 14.64
CA THR A 375 0.90 -12.29 13.61
C THR A 375 2.42 -12.31 13.80
N LEU A 376 3.10 -13.31 13.26
CA LEU A 376 4.56 -13.29 13.17
C LEU A 376 5.00 -12.23 12.16
N MET A 377 5.86 -11.30 12.58
CA MET A 377 6.42 -10.29 11.67
C MET A 377 7.41 -10.96 10.72
N SER A 378 7.51 -10.44 9.49
CA SER A 378 8.57 -10.87 8.57
C SER A 378 9.92 -10.53 9.19
N PHE A 379 10.81 -11.51 9.26
CA PHE A 379 12.17 -11.29 9.71
C PHE A 379 12.91 -10.46 8.66
N ASP A 380 13.60 -9.40 9.07
CA ASP A 380 14.46 -8.55 8.23
C ASP A 380 15.61 -8.00 9.10
N TYR A 381 16.45 -7.13 8.53
CA TYR A 381 17.59 -6.59 9.29
C TYR A 381 17.13 -5.77 10.51
N TRP A 382 15.99 -5.10 10.42
CA TRP A 382 15.42 -4.33 11.54
C TRP A 382 14.90 -5.22 12.67
N GLN A 383 14.31 -6.38 12.35
CA GLN A 383 13.86 -7.37 13.34
C GLN A 383 14.99 -7.88 14.23
N LEU A 384 16.26 -7.81 13.79
CA LEU A 384 17.43 -8.15 14.61
C LEU A 384 17.50 -7.33 15.91
N PHE A 385 16.96 -6.12 15.91
CA PHE A 385 17.01 -5.18 17.04
C PHE A 385 15.64 -4.95 17.69
N SER A 386 14.64 -5.75 17.34
CA SER A 386 13.28 -5.62 17.85
C SER A 386 13.12 -6.35 19.20
N PRO A 387 12.39 -5.76 20.19
CA PRO A 387 12.11 -6.39 21.46
C PRO A 387 11.04 -7.50 21.39
N ASN A 388 10.38 -7.66 20.23
CA ASN A 388 9.36 -8.68 20.00
C ASN A 388 9.31 -9.07 18.51
N GLN A 389 9.00 -10.33 18.22
CA GLN A 389 8.82 -10.81 16.83
C GLN A 389 7.36 -10.82 16.36
N TYR A 390 6.43 -10.56 17.28
CA TYR A 390 4.99 -10.58 17.03
C TYR A 390 4.44 -9.17 16.88
N SER A 391 3.47 -8.99 16.00
CA SER A 391 2.64 -7.79 15.98
C SER A 391 1.70 -7.73 17.19
N GLY A 392 1.25 -6.53 17.54
CA GLY A 392 0.28 -6.34 18.62
C GLY A 392 0.83 -6.69 20.01
N ALA A 393 -0.08 -6.94 20.95
CA ALA A 393 0.26 -7.21 22.35
C ALA A 393 -0.04 -8.63 22.81
N ASP A 394 -0.77 -9.42 22.02
CA ASP A 394 -1.29 -10.71 22.48
C ASP A 394 -0.20 -11.73 22.76
N ARG A 395 0.94 -11.63 22.07
CA ARG A 395 2.13 -12.44 22.35
C ARG A 395 3.37 -11.57 22.54
N GLN A 396 4.07 -11.84 23.63
CA GLN A 396 5.40 -11.31 23.92
C GLN A 396 6.36 -12.49 23.98
N MET A 397 7.34 -12.52 23.10
CA MET A 397 8.35 -13.56 23.11
C MET A 397 9.17 -13.49 24.41
N ASN A 398 9.56 -14.65 24.94
CA ASN A 398 10.66 -14.69 25.89
C ASN A 398 11.98 -14.55 25.13
N ALA A 399 12.90 -13.78 25.69
CA ALA A 399 14.17 -13.48 25.09
C ALA A 399 15.28 -13.61 26.13
N ASN A 400 16.36 -14.25 25.71
CA ASN A 400 17.67 -14.14 26.30
C ASN A 400 18.62 -14.39 25.15
N ASN A 401 18.88 -13.33 24.39
CA ASN A 401 19.58 -13.42 23.13
C ASN A 401 20.48 -12.21 22.90
N LEU A 402 21.50 -12.43 22.07
CA LEU A 402 22.46 -11.42 21.66
C LEU A 402 22.45 -11.35 20.13
N THR A 403 22.07 -10.19 19.62
CA THR A 403 22.22 -9.83 18.22
C THR A 403 23.61 -9.25 18.00
N ALA A 404 24.28 -9.74 16.95
CA ALA A 404 25.51 -9.14 16.45
C ALA A 404 25.32 -8.78 14.98
N ALA A 405 25.66 -7.55 14.63
CA ALA A 405 25.62 -7.07 13.26
C ALA A 405 26.83 -6.20 12.95
N VAL A 406 27.14 -6.10 11.66
CA VAL A 406 28.15 -5.19 11.14
C VAL A 406 27.61 -4.53 9.88
N THR A 407 27.77 -3.23 9.80
CA THR A 407 27.46 -2.46 8.60
C THR A 407 28.74 -1.78 8.11
N THR A 408 28.94 -1.77 6.79
CA THR A 408 29.98 -0.96 6.17
C THR A 408 29.37 -0.05 5.13
N ARG A 409 29.80 1.21 5.12
CA ARG A 409 29.35 2.22 4.15
C ARG A 409 30.54 2.77 3.37
N LEU A 410 30.29 3.19 2.13
CA LEU A 410 31.21 4.03 1.36
C LEU A 410 30.56 5.38 1.10
N LEU A 411 31.16 6.43 1.63
CA LEU A 411 30.75 7.81 1.42
C LEU A 411 31.69 8.45 0.41
N ASP A 412 31.16 9.13 -0.60
CA ASP A 412 31.99 9.92 -1.51
C ASP A 412 32.49 11.22 -0.86
N GLU A 413 33.31 11.99 -1.58
CA GLU A 413 33.87 13.26 -1.08
C GLU A 413 32.80 14.31 -0.73
N SER A 414 31.57 14.17 -1.25
CA SER A 414 30.43 15.04 -0.91
C SER A 414 29.62 14.54 0.29
N GLY A 415 30.00 13.39 0.86
CA GLY A 415 29.30 12.73 1.97
C GLY A 415 28.10 11.89 1.53
N VAL A 416 27.91 11.65 0.23
CA VAL A 416 26.81 10.82 -0.28
C VAL A 416 27.16 9.34 -0.11
N GLU A 417 26.25 8.58 0.50
CA GLU A 417 26.38 7.12 0.63
C GLU A 417 26.23 6.44 -0.75
N ARG A 418 27.31 5.85 -1.26
CA ARG A 418 27.36 5.13 -2.54
C ARG A 418 27.19 3.62 -2.37
N LEU A 419 27.50 3.10 -1.18
CA LEU A 419 27.34 1.70 -0.83
C LEU A 419 27.03 1.59 0.66
N SER A 420 26.11 0.70 1.01
CA SER A 420 25.85 0.22 2.36
C SER A 420 25.64 -1.28 2.29
N LEU A 421 26.42 -2.02 3.09
CA LEU A 421 26.31 -3.47 3.20
C LEU A 421 26.22 -3.82 4.69
N SER A 422 25.12 -4.45 5.07
CA SER A 422 24.84 -4.86 6.43
C SER A 422 24.71 -6.38 6.51
N PHE A 423 25.27 -6.96 7.57
CA PHE A 423 25.15 -8.37 7.90
C PHE A 423 24.83 -8.51 9.37
N GLY A 424 23.92 -9.41 9.74
CA GLY A 424 23.62 -9.64 11.15
C GLY A 424 22.96 -10.98 11.45
N GLN A 425 23.01 -11.36 12.72
CA GLN A 425 22.44 -12.59 13.26
C GLN A 425 22.08 -12.42 14.73
N ILE A 426 21.03 -13.13 15.17
CA ILE A 426 20.67 -13.33 16.57
C ILE A 426 21.20 -14.68 17.06
N ARG A 427 21.93 -14.67 18.18
CA ARG A 427 22.26 -15.87 18.94
C ARG A 427 21.35 -15.99 20.16
N TYR A 428 20.59 -17.08 20.25
CA TYR A 428 19.72 -17.34 21.40
C TYR A 428 20.45 -18.15 22.48
N PHE A 429 20.33 -17.72 23.74
CA PHE A 429 20.86 -18.45 24.91
C PHE A 429 19.81 -19.35 25.56
N THR A 430 18.53 -19.04 25.36
CA THR A 430 17.42 -19.86 25.84
C THR A 430 16.42 -20.13 24.71
N PRO A 431 15.82 -21.33 24.66
CA PRO A 431 14.74 -21.61 23.72
C PRO A 431 13.55 -20.65 23.89
N GLN A 432 12.92 -20.26 22.79
CA GLN A 432 11.64 -19.56 22.87
C GLN A 432 10.53 -20.57 23.17
N LYS A 433 9.70 -20.20 24.13
CA LYS A 433 8.63 -21.04 24.69
C LYS A 433 7.24 -20.48 24.41
N VAL A 434 7.17 -19.35 23.70
CA VAL A 434 5.93 -18.67 23.33
C VAL A 434 5.81 -18.72 21.80
N PRO A 435 5.32 -19.83 21.22
CA PRO A 435 5.02 -19.92 19.80
C PRO A 435 3.62 -19.35 19.49
N LEU A 436 3.34 -19.10 18.21
CA LEU A 436 1.96 -18.99 17.73
C LEU A 436 1.41 -20.37 17.42
N THR A 437 0.12 -20.59 17.70
CA THR A 437 -0.55 -21.85 17.40
C THR A 437 -0.41 -22.16 15.89
N GLY A 438 0.01 -23.39 15.56
CA GLY A 438 0.24 -23.80 14.16
C GLY A 438 1.60 -23.41 13.56
N THR A 439 2.47 -22.73 14.32
CA THR A 439 3.88 -22.52 13.92
C THR A 439 4.76 -23.65 14.44
N THR A 440 5.69 -24.14 13.61
CA THR A 440 6.75 -25.04 14.06
C THR A 440 7.62 -24.32 15.09
N ALA A 441 8.01 -25.02 16.16
CA ALA A 441 8.94 -24.46 17.12
C ALA A 441 10.23 -24.05 16.38
N THR A 442 10.61 -22.78 16.51
CA THR A 442 11.84 -22.24 15.91
C THR A 442 13.04 -23.02 16.45
N ASP A 443 14.02 -23.34 15.59
CA ASP A 443 15.28 -23.90 16.05
C ASP A 443 16.14 -22.79 16.66
N PHE A 444 16.52 -22.94 17.92
CA PHE A 444 17.07 -21.86 18.73
C PHE A 444 18.59 -21.82 18.79
N ALA A 445 19.33 -22.57 17.96
CA ALA A 445 20.79 -22.39 17.96
C ALA A 445 21.23 -21.05 17.31
N GLY A 446 20.34 -20.32 16.63
CA GLY A 446 20.61 -19.04 15.98
C GLY A 446 19.53 -18.67 14.95
N SER A 447 19.31 -17.37 14.74
CA SER A 447 18.41 -16.90 13.67
C SER A 447 19.02 -17.13 12.29
N ASP A 448 18.21 -16.85 11.28
CA ASP A 448 18.71 -16.64 9.92
C ASP A 448 19.80 -15.58 9.92
N TYR A 449 20.77 -15.77 9.02
CA TYR A 449 21.71 -14.73 8.64
C TYR A 449 21.00 -13.77 7.70
N VAL A 450 21.02 -12.49 8.04
CA VAL A 450 20.42 -11.44 7.24
C VAL A 450 21.52 -10.60 6.61
N VAL A 451 21.40 -10.37 5.30
CA VAL A 451 22.24 -9.45 4.53
C VAL A 451 21.36 -8.41 3.88
N GLU A 452 21.75 -7.14 3.97
CA GLU A 452 21.11 -6.03 3.27
C GLU A 452 22.18 -5.22 2.51
N LEU A 453 21.91 -4.95 1.24
CA LEU A 453 22.78 -4.23 0.33
C LEU A 453 22.00 -3.06 -0.27
N GLY A 454 22.53 -1.86 -0.13
CA GLY A 454 22.12 -0.69 -0.91
C GLY A 454 23.32 -0.13 -1.64
N SER A 455 23.20 0.14 -2.93
CA SER A 455 24.29 0.73 -3.70
C SER A 455 23.78 1.69 -4.75
N GLN A 456 24.41 2.86 -4.80
CA GLN A 456 24.30 3.83 -5.88
C GLN A 456 25.65 3.85 -6.60
N LEU A 457 25.89 2.82 -7.42
CA LEU A 457 27.15 2.60 -8.16
C LEU A 457 27.53 3.81 -9.03
N SER A 458 26.53 4.53 -9.55
CA SER A 458 26.66 5.83 -10.21
C SER A 458 25.37 6.63 -10.05
N ASP A 459 25.31 7.86 -10.58
CA ASP A 459 24.10 8.67 -10.53
C ASP A 459 22.91 8.09 -11.32
N ASP A 460 23.20 7.19 -12.26
CA ASP A 460 22.19 6.52 -13.08
C ASP A 460 21.82 5.14 -12.57
N TRP A 461 22.69 4.46 -11.80
CA TRP A 461 22.50 3.06 -11.40
C TRP A 461 22.29 2.91 -9.91
N ARG A 462 21.22 2.20 -9.55
CA ARG A 462 20.92 1.78 -8.17
C ARG A 462 20.72 0.28 -8.10
N LEU A 463 21.29 -0.34 -7.08
CA LEU A 463 21.16 -1.76 -6.78
C LEU A 463 20.78 -1.92 -5.31
N ASN A 464 19.68 -2.61 -5.05
CA ASN A 464 19.26 -3.03 -3.72
C ASN A 464 19.24 -4.56 -3.65
N GLY A 465 19.60 -5.10 -2.49
CA GLY A 465 19.61 -6.53 -2.25
C GLY A 465 19.24 -6.85 -0.80
N SER A 466 18.47 -7.91 -0.58
CA SER A 466 18.21 -8.46 0.74
C SER A 466 18.24 -9.97 0.66
N TYR A 467 18.85 -10.63 1.63
CA TYR A 467 19.02 -12.08 1.62
C TYR A 467 18.94 -12.64 3.03
N GLN A 468 18.21 -13.76 3.16
CA GLN A 468 18.01 -14.47 4.42
C GLN A 468 18.30 -15.94 4.22
N TRP A 469 19.29 -16.44 4.98
CA TRP A 469 19.69 -17.82 4.94
C TRP A 469 19.61 -18.44 6.32
N ASN A 470 18.88 -19.54 6.40
CA ASN A 470 18.63 -20.26 7.62
C ASN A 470 19.73 -21.31 7.87
N PRO A 471 20.57 -21.15 8.90
CA PRO A 471 21.68 -22.06 9.15
C PRO A 471 21.25 -23.46 9.61
N HIS A 472 20.04 -23.60 10.17
CA HIS A 472 19.53 -24.89 10.65
C HIS A 472 19.00 -25.74 9.51
N SER A 473 18.12 -25.17 8.70
CA SER A 473 17.54 -25.87 7.55
C SER A 473 18.49 -25.88 6.33
N ARG A 474 19.57 -25.08 6.37
CA ARG A 474 20.53 -24.86 5.28
C ARG A 474 19.86 -24.39 3.99
N GLN A 475 18.79 -23.62 4.12
CA GLN A 475 17.94 -23.17 3.02
C GLN A 475 17.83 -21.65 3.04
N THR A 476 17.59 -21.09 1.85
CA THR A 476 17.24 -19.68 1.70
C THR A 476 15.76 -19.52 2.03
N ASP A 477 15.44 -18.61 2.94
CA ASP A 477 14.05 -18.31 3.31
C ASP A 477 13.55 -17.06 2.54
N MET A 478 14.43 -16.11 2.24
CA MET A 478 14.13 -14.94 1.42
C MET A 478 15.35 -14.47 0.60
N GLY A 479 15.11 -13.97 -0.61
CA GLY A 479 16.11 -13.30 -1.43
C GLY A 479 15.46 -12.29 -2.37
N THR A 480 15.92 -11.05 -2.35
CA THR A 480 15.46 -10.01 -3.26
C THR A 480 16.64 -9.27 -3.86
N VAL A 481 16.59 -9.00 -5.16
CA VAL A 481 17.54 -8.16 -5.87
C VAL A 481 16.73 -7.18 -6.71
N GLU A 482 17.06 -5.90 -6.66
CA GLU A 482 16.42 -4.85 -7.43
C GLU A 482 17.48 -3.95 -8.05
N LEU A 483 17.42 -3.79 -9.37
CA LEU A 483 18.34 -3.00 -10.17
C LEU A 483 17.53 -1.94 -10.92
N GLN A 484 17.90 -0.68 -10.75
CA GLN A 484 17.31 0.45 -11.44
C GLN A 484 18.39 1.20 -12.22
N ARG A 485 18.06 1.59 -13.45
CA ARG A 485 18.88 2.46 -14.29
C ARG A 485 18.06 3.63 -14.81
N ARG A 486 18.56 4.86 -14.67
CA ARG A 486 18.02 6.04 -15.36
C ARG A 486 18.60 6.17 -16.77
N ILE A 487 17.76 6.61 -17.72
CA ILE A 487 18.10 6.78 -19.13
C ILE A 487 17.71 8.20 -19.55
N GLY A 488 18.70 9.08 -19.67
CA GLY A 488 18.43 10.50 -19.96
C GLY A 488 17.67 11.18 -18.82
N LEU A 489 16.78 12.11 -19.16
CA LEU A 489 16.02 12.88 -18.17
C LEU A 489 14.78 12.13 -17.63
N ASP A 490 14.10 11.37 -18.51
CA ASP A 490 12.76 10.84 -18.22
C ASP A 490 12.67 9.30 -18.35
N GLY A 491 13.76 8.64 -18.78
CA GLY A 491 13.76 7.19 -19.00
C GLY A 491 14.19 6.41 -17.76
N VAL A 492 13.62 5.22 -17.59
CA VAL A 492 13.97 4.31 -16.49
C VAL A 492 13.89 2.86 -16.94
N LEU A 493 14.79 2.03 -16.45
CA LEU A 493 14.75 0.58 -16.55
C LEU A 493 14.86 0.00 -15.15
N ASN A 494 13.92 -0.86 -14.78
CA ASN A 494 13.96 -1.59 -13.52
C ASN A 494 13.95 -3.09 -13.79
N PHE A 495 14.68 -3.83 -12.98
CA PHE A 495 14.64 -5.28 -12.91
C PHE A 495 14.60 -5.68 -11.44
N SER A 496 13.72 -6.59 -11.05
CA SER A 496 13.77 -7.19 -9.74
C SER A 496 13.53 -8.70 -9.78
N TYR A 497 14.22 -9.40 -8.89
CA TYR A 497 13.98 -10.80 -8.58
C TYR A 497 13.56 -10.90 -7.12
N ARG A 498 12.50 -11.63 -6.84
CA ARG A 498 11.95 -11.82 -5.49
C ARG A 498 11.68 -13.29 -5.25
N PHE A 499 12.30 -13.81 -4.21
CA PHE A 499 12.15 -15.17 -3.74
C PHE A 499 11.76 -15.14 -2.26
N ARG A 500 10.70 -15.87 -1.93
CA ARG A 500 10.31 -16.18 -0.57
C ARG A 500 9.86 -17.62 -0.52
N ARG A 501 10.56 -18.41 0.26
CA ARG A 501 10.40 -19.86 0.28
C ARG A 501 8.94 -20.25 0.55
N SER A 502 8.45 -21.20 -0.25
CA SER A 502 7.07 -21.72 -0.18
C SER A 502 5.96 -20.70 -0.41
N LEU A 503 6.28 -19.47 -0.82
CA LEU A 503 5.29 -18.40 -1.01
C LEU A 503 5.41 -17.69 -2.36
N LEU A 504 6.63 -17.38 -2.81
CA LEU A 504 6.84 -16.52 -3.97
C LEU A 504 8.17 -16.82 -4.66
N GLU A 505 8.17 -16.88 -5.98
CA GLU A 505 9.39 -16.74 -6.80
C GLU A 505 9.05 -16.04 -8.09
N GLN A 506 9.53 -14.81 -8.27
CA GLN A 506 9.11 -13.93 -9.35
C GLN A 506 10.26 -13.11 -9.94
N TYR A 507 10.19 -12.90 -11.24
CA TYR A 507 10.93 -11.86 -11.96
C TYR A 507 9.99 -10.72 -12.31
N ASP A 508 10.47 -9.49 -12.19
CA ASP A 508 9.76 -8.28 -12.59
C ASP A 508 10.71 -7.38 -13.38
N ALA A 509 10.24 -6.86 -14.51
CA ALA A 509 11.01 -5.93 -15.33
C ALA A 509 10.08 -4.81 -15.81
N SER A 510 10.51 -3.56 -15.69
CA SER A 510 9.81 -2.41 -16.27
C SER A 510 10.75 -1.48 -17.01
N VAL A 511 10.22 -0.81 -18.02
CA VAL A 511 10.97 0.13 -18.85
C VAL A 511 10.10 1.28 -19.32
N VAL A 512 10.66 2.49 -19.25
CA VAL A 512 10.23 3.69 -19.95
C VAL A 512 11.40 4.11 -20.80
N TYR A 513 11.31 3.87 -22.11
CA TYR A 513 12.39 4.16 -23.04
C TYR A 513 12.04 5.40 -23.88
N PRO A 514 12.74 6.54 -23.72
CA PRO A 514 12.54 7.72 -24.55
C PRO A 514 13.17 7.47 -25.93
N VAL A 515 12.34 7.20 -26.94
CA VAL A 515 12.79 7.02 -28.34
C VAL A 515 13.15 8.37 -28.96
N SER A 516 12.45 9.42 -28.57
CA SER A 516 12.72 10.82 -28.91
C SER A 516 12.09 11.73 -27.85
N ASP A 517 12.28 13.05 -27.98
CA ASP A 517 11.63 14.05 -27.11
C ASP A 517 10.10 13.96 -27.09
N ARG A 518 9.49 13.26 -28.06
CA ARG A 518 8.04 13.13 -28.21
C ARG A 518 7.50 11.72 -28.07
N TRP A 519 8.35 10.69 -28.19
CA TRP A 519 7.90 9.29 -28.22
C TRP A 519 8.54 8.50 -27.09
N ARG A 520 7.72 7.83 -26.30
CA ARG A 520 8.14 6.93 -25.23
C ARG A 520 7.54 5.54 -25.46
N LEU A 521 8.37 4.52 -25.28
CA LEU A 521 7.92 3.13 -25.20
C LEU A 521 7.81 2.73 -23.73
N LEU A 522 6.76 2.01 -23.42
CA LEU A 522 6.43 1.56 -22.07
C LEU A 522 6.36 0.04 -22.07
N GLY A 523 6.98 -0.58 -21.09
CA GLY A 523 6.94 -2.02 -20.90
C GLY A 523 6.94 -2.37 -19.42
N HIS A 524 6.16 -3.37 -19.04
CA HIS A 524 6.23 -3.99 -17.73
C HIS A 524 5.90 -5.47 -17.87
N TRP A 525 6.62 -6.32 -17.14
CA TRP A 525 6.44 -7.77 -17.18
C TRP A 525 6.79 -8.37 -15.83
N THR A 526 5.85 -9.12 -15.26
CA THR A 526 6.02 -9.89 -14.03
C THR A 526 5.74 -11.36 -14.33
N TYR A 527 6.68 -12.25 -13.98
CA TYR A 527 6.59 -13.68 -14.23
C TYR A 527 6.77 -14.47 -12.93
N SER A 528 5.84 -15.38 -12.65
CA SER A 528 5.93 -16.34 -11.53
C SER A 528 6.64 -17.60 -11.99
N VAL A 529 7.79 -17.89 -11.38
CA VAL A 529 8.57 -19.11 -11.60
C VAL A 529 7.86 -20.30 -10.99
N MET A 530 7.30 -20.14 -9.78
CA MET A 530 6.55 -21.20 -9.11
C MET A 530 5.33 -21.65 -9.92
N ASP A 531 4.57 -20.69 -10.46
CA ASP A 531 3.34 -20.97 -11.21
C ASP A 531 3.56 -21.15 -12.71
N LYS A 532 4.82 -20.99 -13.16
CA LYS A 532 5.27 -21.03 -14.56
C LYS A 532 4.41 -20.19 -15.51
N ARG A 533 4.09 -18.96 -15.11
CA ARG A 533 3.18 -18.08 -15.87
C ARG A 533 3.51 -16.60 -15.70
N THR A 534 3.10 -15.82 -16.70
CA THR A 534 3.09 -14.35 -16.60
C THR A 534 1.94 -13.93 -15.68
N VAL A 535 2.28 -13.18 -14.62
CA VAL A 535 1.33 -12.59 -13.68
C VAL A 535 0.74 -11.31 -14.27
N GLU A 536 1.61 -10.49 -14.85
CA GLU A 536 1.25 -9.25 -15.52
C GLU A 536 2.20 -8.98 -16.69
N ALA A 537 1.67 -8.47 -17.79
CA ALA A 537 2.43 -7.98 -18.93
C ALA A 537 1.73 -6.74 -19.47
N MET A 538 2.50 -5.69 -19.73
CA MET A 538 2.03 -4.43 -20.25
C MET A 538 3.00 -3.93 -21.31
N ALA A 539 2.44 -3.43 -22.40
CA ALA A 539 3.19 -2.75 -23.45
C ALA A 539 2.39 -1.53 -23.89
N GLY A 540 3.05 -0.40 -24.04
CA GLY A 540 2.40 0.84 -24.42
C GLY A 540 3.31 1.77 -25.19
N ILE A 541 2.68 2.71 -25.88
CA ILE A 541 3.36 3.79 -26.57
C ILE A 541 2.71 5.09 -26.13
N GLN A 542 3.55 6.06 -25.78
CA GLN A 542 3.14 7.42 -25.48
C GLN A 542 3.73 8.37 -26.51
N TYR A 543 2.87 9.20 -27.09
CA TYR A 543 3.26 10.36 -27.87
C TYR A 543 2.90 11.63 -27.11
N GLU A 544 3.86 12.51 -26.92
CA GLU A 544 3.70 13.76 -26.19
C GLU A 544 4.26 14.92 -27.01
N SER A 545 3.45 15.97 -27.18
CA SER A 545 3.84 17.22 -27.81
C SER A 545 3.54 18.40 -26.88
N CYS A 546 3.72 19.65 -27.36
CA CYS A 546 3.34 20.85 -26.63
C CYS A 546 1.82 20.95 -26.38
N CYS A 547 0.99 20.35 -27.25
CA CYS A 547 -0.46 20.53 -27.25
C CYS A 547 -1.28 19.24 -27.12
N VAL A 548 -0.66 18.05 -27.21
CA VAL A 548 -1.36 16.74 -27.16
C VAL A 548 -0.52 15.71 -26.41
N LYS A 549 -1.19 14.85 -25.65
CA LYS A 549 -0.67 13.56 -25.17
C LYS A 549 -1.59 12.43 -25.63
N LEU A 550 -1.01 11.42 -26.25
CA LEU A 550 -1.66 10.20 -26.72
C LEU A 550 -1.03 9.01 -26.00
N SER A 551 -1.84 8.19 -25.33
CA SER A 551 -1.39 6.96 -24.69
C SER A 551 -2.18 5.78 -25.23
N LEU A 552 -1.48 4.80 -25.79
CA LEU A 552 -2.06 3.49 -26.14
C LEU A 552 -1.37 2.43 -25.31
N LEU A 553 -2.16 1.66 -24.56
CA LEU A 553 -1.65 0.67 -23.62
C LEU A 553 -2.37 -0.66 -23.82
N GLY A 554 -1.62 -1.73 -24.05
CA GLY A 554 -2.10 -3.11 -23.98
C GLY A 554 -1.61 -3.75 -22.68
N ARG A 555 -2.49 -4.48 -22.02
CA ARG A 555 -2.21 -5.11 -20.73
C ARG A 555 -2.82 -6.50 -20.66
N HIS A 556 -2.09 -7.43 -20.08
CA HIS A 556 -2.50 -8.77 -19.72
C HIS A 556 -2.23 -8.95 -18.22
N TYR A 557 -3.19 -9.44 -17.45
CA TYR A 557 -3.01 -9.68 -16.02
C TYR A 557 -3.85 -10.85 -15.53
N VAL A 558 -3.36 -11.54 -14.51
CA VAL A 558 -4.13 -12.59 -13.81
C VAL A 558 -5.22 -11.92 -12.96
N ASN A 559 -6.47 -12.40 -13.07
CA ASN A 559 -7.67 -11.78 -12.47
C ASN A 559 -8.50 -12.78 -11.64
N GLY A 560 -7.86 -13.76 -11.03
CA GLY A 560 -8.53 -14.68 -10.14
C GLY A 560 -7.58 -15.67 -9.49
N TYR A 561 -7.96 -16.17 -8.33
CA TYR A 561 -7.41 -17.36 -7.68
C TYR A 561 -8.43 -18.51 -7.81
N ASP A 562 -9.01 -18.70 -9.00
CA ASP A 562 -9.89 -19.84 -9.27
C ASP A 562 -9.05 -21.12 -9.16
N GLY A 563 -8.94 -21.66 -7.94
CA GLY A 563 -8.02 -22.75 -7.63
C GLY A 563 -7.82 -23.09 -6.13
N LEU A 564 -8.34 -22.30 -5.18
CA LEU A 564 -8.24 -22.63 -3.74
C LEU A 564 -9.42 -23.44 -3.17
N VAL A 565 -10.39 -23.84 -4.01
CA VAL A 565 -11.39 -24.86 -3.63
C VAL A 565 -10.91 -26.21 -4.18
N PRO A 566 -10.62 -27.22 -3.33
CA PRO A 566 -10.10 -28.52 -3.73
C PRO A 566 -11.15 -29.45 -4.38
N THR A 567 -12.10 -28.89 -5.11
CA THR A 567 -13.08 -29.65 -5.89
C THR A 567 -12.90 -29.33 -7.36
N THR A 568 -12.27 -30.28 -8.05
CA THR A 568 -11.99 -30.36 -9.50
C THR A 568 -10.59 -29.87 -9.92
N THR A 569 -9.86 -30.85 -10.46
CA THR A 569 -8.62 -30.73 -11.21
C THR A 569 -8.75 -29.70 -12.33
N THR A 570 -7.71 -28.88 -12.54
CA THR A 570 -7.49 -27.99 -13.70
C THR A 570 -8.28 -26.67 -13.80
N ALA A 571 -8.50 -25.94 -12.71
CA ALA A 571 -8.84 -24.52 -12.82
C ALA A 571 -7.55 -23.68 -12.99
N ASN A 572 -7.30 -23.19 -14.20
CA ASN A 572 -6.32 -22.12 -14.41
C ASN A 572 -6.92 -20.82 -13.88
N PRO A 573 -6.23 -20.03 -13.05
CA PRO A 573 -6.71 -18.72 -12.66
C PRO A 573 -7.03 -17.88 -13.91
N GLY A 574 -8.23 -17.30 -13.94
CA GLY A 574 -8.69 -16.51 -15.07
C GLY A 574 -7.73 -15.36 -15.38
N THR A 575 -7.51 -15.09 -16.67
CA THR A 575 -6.70 -13.95 -17.12
C THR A 575 -7.59 -12.91 -17.79
N ASN A 576 -7.17 -11.66 -17.68
CA ASN A 576 -7.83 -10.53 -18.29
C ASN A 576 -6.87 -9.83 -19.25
N ASN A 577 -7.43 -9.40 -20.37
CA ASN A 577 -6.77 -8.48 -21.29
C ASN A 577 -7.49 -7.13 -21.23
N ALA A 578 -6.70 -6.06 -21.20
CA ALA A 578 -7.20 -4.70 -21.31
C ALA A 578 -6.45 -3.95 -22.41
N ILE A 579 -7.20 -3.20 -23.22
CA ILE A 579 -6.66 -2.21 -24.13
C ILE A 579 -7.22 -0.87 -23.71
N MET A 580 -6.33 0.10 -23.52
CA MET A 580 -6.66 1.43 -23.05
C MET A 580 -6.13 2.44 -24.07
N PHE A 581 -7.01 3.37 -24.45
CA PHE A 581 -6.66 4.50 -25.29
C PHE A 581 -7.03 5.78 -24.56
N GLU A 582 -6.05 6.67 -24.40
CA GLU A 582 -6.23 7.96 -23.76
C GLU A 582 -5.69 9.08 -24.67
N LEU A 583 -6.51 10.11 -24.86
CA LEU A 583 -6.17 11.31 -25.62
C LEU A 583 -6.43 12.53 -24.75
N GLU A 584 -5.37 13.30 -24.52
CA GLU A 584 -5.40 14.51 -23.72
C GLU A 584 -4.93 15.69 -24.59
N PHE A 585 -5.75 16.74 -24.67
CA PHE A 585 -5.35 18.00 -25.30
C PHE A 585 -4.81 18.96 -24.22
N LYS A 586 -3.52 19.28 -24.29
CA LYS A 586 -2.86 20.15 -23.30
C LYS A 586 -3.36 21.58 -23.44
N GLY A 587 -3.53 22.25 -22.30
CA GLY A 587 -3.97 23.65 -22.23
C GLY A 587 -5.50 23.86 -22.25
N MET A 588 -6.31 22.79 -22.29
CA MET A 588 -7.77 22.88 -22.08
C MET A 588 -8.21 22.51 -20.66
N GLY A 589 -7.27 22.31 -19.75
CA GLY A 589 -7.48 21.89 -18.35
C GLY A 589 -6.49 20.80 -17.94
N ALA A 590 -6.21 20.66 -16.65
CA ALA A 590 -5.40 19.57 -16.12
C ALA A 590 -6.27 18.32 -15.96
N PHE A 591 -5.88 17.21 -16.59
CA PHE A 591 -6.52 15.91 -16.46
C PHE A 591 -5.50 14.93 -15.89
N ASN A 592 -5.85 14.22 -14.80
CA ASN A 592 -5.07 13.07 -14.37
C ASN A 592 -5.66 11.85 -15.07
N GLY A 593 -4.90 11.31 -16.03
CA GLY A 593 -5.27 10.15 -16.81
C GLY A 593 -5.46 8.88 -15.99
N GLN A 594 -6.36 8.00 -16.45
CA GLN A 594 -6.45 6.64 -15.92
C GLN A 594 -5.13 5.88 -16.20
N THR A 595 -4.51 6.13 -17.36
CA THR A 595 -3.24 5.48 -17.76
C THR A 595 -2.06 5.85 -16.87
N GLU A 596 -1.99 7.10 -16.43
CA GLU A 596 -0.90 7.60 -15.59
C GLU A 596 -0.87 6.90 -14.24
N THR A 597 -2.04 6.62 -13.66
CA THR A 597 -2.14 5.89 -12.38
C THR A 597 -1.59 4.47 -12.51
N TYR A 598 -1.83 3.78 -13.63
CA TYR A 598 -1.23 2.46 -13.88
C TYR A 598 0.27 2.55 -14.04
N LEU A 599 0.78 3.51 -14.80
CA LEU A 599 2.20 3.63 -15.07
C LEU A 599 3.01 3.98 -13.82
N ARG A 600 2.50 4.90 -12.99
CA ARG A 600 3.11 5.22 -11.69
C ARG A 600 3.15 4.02 -10.74
N ARG A 601 2.17 3.11 -10.80
CA ARG A 601 2.11 1.91 -9.96
C ARG A 601 2.94 0.75 -10.50
N GLY A 602 2.89 0.50 -11.82
CA GLY A 602 3.56 -0.63 -12.47
C GLY A 602 5.03 -0.36 -12.80
N ILE A 603 5.46 0.90 -12.88
CA ILE A 603 6.84 1.28 -13.20
C ILE A 603 7.41 2.16 -12.09
N LEU A 604 8.29 1.58 -11.28
CA LEU A 604 8.99 2.34 -10.23
C LEU A 604 9.81 3.48 -10.85
N GLY A 605 9.56 4.71 -10.39
CA GLY A 605 10.26 5.90 -10.87
C GLY A 605 9.64 6.57 -12.11
N TYR A 606 8.47 6.12 -12.59
CA TYR A 606 7.71 6.85 -13.61
C TYR A 606 7.20 8.19 -13.06
N GLN A 607 7.47 9.27 -13.80
CA GLN A 607 7.14 10.64 -13.43
C GLN A 607 6.15 11.30 -14.36
#